data_AF-A0A7X2S7H6-F1
#
_entry.id   AF-A0A7X2S7H6-F1
#
_cell.length_a   1.000
_cell.length_b   1.000
_cell.length_c   1.000
_cell.angle_alpha   90.00
_cell.angle_beta   90.00
_cell.angle_gamma   90.00
#
_symmetry.space_group_name_H-M   'P 1'
#
loop_
_entity.id
_entity.type
_entity.pdbx_description
1 polymer ?
#
loop_
_entity_poly.entity_id
_entity_poly.type
_entity_poly.pdbx_seq_one_letter_code
_entity_poly.pdbx_strand_id
1 'polypeptide(L)'
;MALNVAVLNALKSPDKADLKEALRKLDCKLEDVLPELNESDGKPYYRKLLFQNDEVELLVMNWSALECAPHDHGESHGWIQVLSGVSKNTVFEARDRYLPRELFEELHEEGRLFFAPRKGVHKMKAEGGGELVTLHLYAPPITGMKVYDLEACAACVVSDDCGAWWPEEQRQRVKEIRLAYSENS
;
A
#
# COMPACT_ATOMS: atom_id res chain seq x y z
N MET A 1 -21.76 4.86 -7.71
CA MET A 1 -22.45 5.74 -6.73
C MET A 1 -21.39 6.55 -5.99
N ALA A 2 -21.73 7.62 -5.26
CA ALA A 2 -20.77 8.21 -4.33
C ALA A 2 -20.53 7.24 -3.15
N LEU A 3 -19.28 7.01 -2.76
CA LEU A 3 -18.91 6.15 -1.64
C LEU A 3 -19.62 6.60 -0.35
N ASN A 4 -20.11 5.64 0.45
CA ASN A 4 -20.75 5.93 1.73
C ASN A 4 -19.72 6.30 2.81
N VAL A 5 -19.18 7.52 2.73
CA VAL A 5 -18.14 8.04 3.63
C VAL A 5 -18.61 8.21 5.09
N ALA A 6 -19.92 8.09 5.38
CA ALA A 6 -20.42 8.12 6.75
C ALA A 6 -19.86 6.97 7.60
N VAL A 7 -19.63 5.80 6.98
CA VAL A 7 -19.00 4.65 7.63
C VAL A 7 -17.58 4.99 8.10
N LEU A 8 -16.83 5.73 7.29
CA LEU A 8 -15.44 6.12 7.60
C LEU A 8 -15.37 7.24 8.64
N ASN A 9 -16.29 8.21 8.57
CA ASN A 9 -16.36 9.32 9.54
C ASN A 9 -16.69 8.85 10.97
N ALA A 10 -17.35 7.71 11.11
CA ALA A 10 -17.71 7.14 12.40
C ALA A 10 -16.53 6.46 13.14
N LEU A 11 -15.42 6.18 12.45
CA LEU A 11 -14.27 5.51 13.04
C LEU A 11 -13.52 6.42 14.03
N LYS A 12 -13.03 5.81 15.11
CA LYS A 12 -12.22 6.45 16.15
C LYS A 12 -11.15 5.48 16.64
N SER A 13 -9.89 5.78 16.33
CA SER A 13 -8.74 4.91 16.60
C SER A 13 -9.00 3.44 16.21
N PRO A 14 -9.45 3.18 14.97
CA PRO A 14 -9.98 1.87 14.58
C PRO A 14 -8.91 0.80 14.59
N ASP A 15 -9.28 -0.39 15.06
CA ASP A 15 -8.40 -1.55 15.03
C ASP A 15 -8.53 -2.35 13.71
N LYS A 16 -7.87 -3.51 13.65
CA LYS A 16 -7.93 -4.41 12.49
C LYS A 16 -9.36 -4.86 12.15
N ALA A 17 -10.19 -5.15 13.13
CA ALA A 17 -11.55 -5.61 12.91
C ALA A 17 -12.45 -4.47 12.43
N ASP A 18 -12.31 -3.28 13.03
CA ASP A 18 -13.07 -2.08 12.65
C ASP A 18 -12.85 -1.72 11.19
N LEU A 19 -11.59 -1.68 10.73
CA LEU A 19 -11.26 -1.36 9.34
C LEU A 19 -11.82 -2.41 8.35
N LYS A 20 -11.76 -3.69 8.72
CA LYS A 20 -12.31 -4.76 7.88
C LYS A 20 -13.82 -4.61 7.72
N GLU A 21 -14.50 -4.31 8.82
CA GLU A 21 -15.95 -4.11 8.82
C GLU A 21 -16.33 -2.84 8.07
N ALA A 22 -15.54 -1.78 8.18
CA ALA A 22 -15.74 -0.55 7.41
C ALA A 22 -15.67 -0.81 5.90
N LEU A 23 -14.66 -1.56 5.41
CA LEU A 23 -14.59 -1.95 3.99
C LEU A 23 -15.79 -2.77 3.53
N ARG A 24 -16.26 -3.71 4.36
CA ARG A 24 -17.46 -4.50 4.05
C ARG A 24 -18.72 -3.65 3.98
N LYS A 25 -18.89 -2.69 4.88
CA LYS A 25 -20.04 -1.77 4.90
C LYS A 25 -19.99 -0.73 3.78
N LEU A 26 -18.78 -0.35 3.35
CA LEU A 26 -18.61 0.47 2.15
C LEU A 26 -19.11 -0.27 0.91
N ASP A 27 -18.94 -1.60 0.85
CA ASP A 27 -19.32 -2.46 -0.27
C ASP A 27 -18.87 -1.88 -1.63
N CYS A 28 -17.66 -1.31 -1.65
CA CYS A 28 -17.12 -0.64 -2.81
C CYS A 28 -16.82 -1.66 -3.91
N LYS A 29 -17.30 -1.37 -5.12
CA LYS A 29 -17.04 -2.17 -6.32
C LYS A 29 -16.14 -1.44 -7.29
N LEU A 30 -15.65 -2.16 -8.30
CA LEU A 30 -14.85 -1.56 -9.37
C LEU A 30 -15.61 -0.39 -10.02
N GLU A 31 -16.89 -0.56 -10.36
CA GLU A 31 -17.69 0.48 -11.02
C GLU A 31 -17.81 1.79 -10.24
N ASP A 32 -17.68 1.75 -8.91
CA ASP A 32 -17.75 2.95 -8.08
C ASP A 32 -16.48 3.80 -8.14
N VAL A 33 -15.34 3.19 -8.49
CA VAL A 33 -14.03 3.86 -8.54
C VAL A 33 -13.52 4.08 -9.96
N LEU A 34 -14.13 3.47 -10.99
CA LEU A 34 -13.73 3.64 -12.40
C LEU A 34 -13.49 5.11 -12.80
N PRO A 35 -14.35 6.09 -12.43
CA PRO A 35 -14.15 7.50 -12.82
C PRO A 35 -12.90 8.14 -12.19
N GLU A 36 -12.36 7.54 -11.14
CA GLU A 36 -11.21 8.03 -10.38
C GLU A 36 -9.90 7.39 -10.85
N LEU A 37 -9.95 6.36 -11.69
CA LEU A 37 -8.76 5.64 -12.17
C LEU A 37 -8.08 6.40 -13.31
N ASN A 38 -6.75 6.32 -13.35
CA ASN A 38 -5.94 6.83 -14.44
C ASN A 38 -4.72 5.92 -14.68
N GLU A 39 -3.95 6.20 -15.74
CA GLU A 39 -2.69 5.53 -16.00
C GLU A 39 -1.62 5.92 -14.96
N SER A 40 -0.64 5.04 -14.78
CA SER A 40 0.41 5.17 -13.77
C SER A 40 1.61 6.02 -14.20
N ASP A 41 1.62 6.54 -15.43
CA ASP A 41 2.71 7.36 -15.99
C ASP A 41 4.11 6.76 -15.78
N GLY A 42 4.25 5.46 -16.06
CA GLY A 42 5.52 4.73 -15.92
C GLY A 42 5.89 4.35 -14.48
N LYS A 43 4.99 4.57 -13.51
CA LYS A 43 5.14 4.12 -12.13
C LYS A 43 4.49 2.73 -11.91
N PRO A 44 4.75 2.07 -10.77
CA PRO A 44 4.09 0.81 -10.41
C PRO A 44 2.57 0.88 -10.39
N TYR A 45 2.02 2.02 -9.98
CA TYR A 45 0.58 2.24 -9.96
C TYR A 45 0.26 3.73 -9.96
N TYR A 46 -0.91 4.06 -10.48
CA TYR A 46 -1.58 5.33 -10.20
C TYR A 46 -2.20 5.26 -8.80
N ARG A 47 -2.04 6.31 -7.98
CA ARG A 47 -2.56 6.39 -6.61
C ARG A 47 -3.52 7.56 -6.49
N LYS A 48 -4.76 7.29 -6.08
CA LYS A 48 -5.76 8.33 -5.81
C LYS A 48 -6.27 8.27 -4.37
N LEU A 49 -6.23 9.40 -3.69
CA LEU A 49 -6.91 9.60 -2.41
C LEU A 49 -8.40 9.83 -2.66
N LEU A 50 -9.22 8.94 -2.10
CA LEU A 50 -10.68 9.00 -2.18
C LEU A 50 -11.29 9.65 -0.94
N PHE A 51 -10.68 9.44 0.22
CA PHE A 51 -11.15 9.98 1.49
C PHE A 51 -10.00 10.09 2.48
N GLN A 52 -10.02 11.11 3.33
CA GLN A 52 -9.11 11.23 4.47
C GLN A 52 -9.78 12.01 5.60
N ASN A 53 -9.56 11.57 6.83
CA ASN A 53 -9.77 12.36 8.04
C ASN A 53 -8.61 12.08 9.02
N ASP A 54 -8.70 12.55 10.27
CA ASP A 54 -7.65 12.36 11.27
C ASP A 54 -7.40 10.89 11.66
N GLU A 55 -8.36 10.00 11.37
CA GLU A 55 -8.38 8.61 11.84
C GLU A 55 -7.98 7.63 10.74
N VAL A 56 -8.39 7.89 9.49
CA VAL A 56 -8.22 6.97 8.37
C VAL A 56 -7.99 7.69 7.03
N GLU A 57 -7.37 6.96 6.11
CA GLU A 57 -7.33 7.31 4.69
C GLU A 57 -7.79 6.14 3.81
N LEU A 58 -8.55 6.46 2.76
CA LEU A 58 -8.99 5.52 1.73
C LEU A 58 -8.34 5.89 0.40
N LEU A 59 -7.63 4.93 -0.19
CA LEU A 59 -6.93 5.07 -1.46
C LEU A 59 -7.46 4.05 -2.46
N VAL A 60 -7.49 4.41 -3.74
CA VAL A 60 -7.58 3.44 -4.83
C VAL A 60 -6.28 3.47 -5.63
N MET A 61 -5.83 2.29 -6.04
CA MET A 61 -4.65 2.12 -6.88
C MET A 61 -5.02 1.41 -8.17
N ASN A 62 -4.56 1.95 -9.30
CA ASN A 62 -4.63 1.30 -10.62
C ASN A 62 -3.21 0.86 -11.01
N TRP A 63 -2.96 -0.44 -10.99
CA TRP A 63 -1.62 -1.01 -11.12
C TRP A 63 -1.22 -1.19 -12.57
N SER A 64 0.06 -0.93 -12.84
CA SER A 64 0.69 -1.32 -14.10
C SER A 64 1.27 -2.73 -14.00
N ALA A 65 1.99 -3.15 -15.05
CA ALA A 65 2.75 -4.39 -15.03
C ALA A 65 4.03 -4.31 -14.16
N LEU A 66 4.41 -3.12 -13.69
CA LEU A 66 5.59 -2.92 -12.87
C LEU A 66 5.32 -3.29 -11.41
N GLU A 67 6.32 -3.88 -10.76
CA GLU A 67 6.28 -4.17 -9.33
C GLU A 67 6.66 -2.93 -8.53
N CYS A 68 5.99 -2.71 -7.39
CA CYS A 68 6.39 -1.64 -6.48
C CYS A 68 7.64 -2.04 -5.68
N ALA A 69 8.35 -1.05 -5.14
CA ALA A 69 9.46 -1.35 -4.24
C ALA A 69 8.93 -1.90 -2.91
N PRO A 70 9.69 -2.77 -2.20
CA PRO A 70 9.34 -3.17 -0.85
C PRO A 70 9.17 -1.93 0.03
N HIS A 71 8.10 -1.87 0.80
CA HIS A 71 7.78 -0.73 1.65
C HIS A 71 7.00 -1.12 2.89
N ASP A 72 7.16 -0.33 3.95
CA ASP A 72 6.23 -0.31 5.09
C ASP A 72 5.17 0.78 4.92
N HIS A 73 4.32 0.95 5.94
CA HIS A 73 3.29 1.99 5.97
C HIS A 73 3.52 2.97 7.14
N GLY A 74 4.79 3.17 7.53
CA GLY A 74 5.13 3.92 8.74
C GLY A 74 4.49 3.30 9.99
N GLU A 75 3.68 4.10 10.68
CA GLU A 75 2.91 3.67 11.86
C GLU A 75 1.48 3.21 11.51
N SER A 76 1.08 3.22 10.24
CA SER A 76 -0.25 2.79 9.83
C SER A 76 -0.36 1.27 9.72
N HIS A 77 -1.57 0.76 9.92
CA HIS A 77 -1.98 -0.57 9.49
C HIS A 77 -3.22 -0.45 8.63
N GLY A 78 -3.54 -1.46 7.83
CA GLY A 78 -4.68 -1.36 6.93
C GLY A 78 -5.13 -2.66 6.30
N TRP A 79 -6.23 -2.57 5.58
CA TRP A 79 -6.72 -3.64 4.73
C TRP A 79 -6.67 -3.21 3.28
N ILE A 80 -6.35 -4.19 2.44
CA ILE A 80 -6.31 -4.06 0.99
C ILE A 80 -7.37 -5.00 0.43
N GLN A 81 -8.25 -4.47 -0.40
CA GLN A 81 -9.28 -5.21 -1.13
C GLN A 81 -8.92 -5.22 -2.61
N VAL A 82 -8.92 -6.40 -3.22
CA VAL A 82 -8.77 -6.54 -4.68
C VAL A 82 -10.13 -6.31 -5.32
N LEU A 83 -10.27 -5.22 -6.08
CA LEU A 83 -11.50 -4.87 -6.80
C LEU A 83 -11.56 -5.49 -8.19
N SER A 84 -10.40 -5.76 -8.80
CA SER A 84 -10.27 -6.42 -10.11
C SER A 84 -8.88 -7.05 -10.24
N GLY A 85 -8.80 -8.17 -10.94
CA GLY A 85 -7.54 -8.85 -11.25
C GLY A 85 -6.98 -9.72 -10.12
N VAL A 86 -5.67 -9.95 -10.16
CA VAL A 86 -4.95 -10.75 -9.15
C VAL A 86 -3.71 -9.99 -8.68
N SER A 87 -3.61 -9.78 -7.38
CA SER A 87 -2.42 -9.22 -6.76
C SER A 87 -1.48 -10.33 -6.34
N LYS A 88 -0.21 -10.20 -6.71
CA LYS A 88 0.89 -10.94 -6.09
C LYS A 88 1.52 -10.06 -5.02
N ASN A 89 1.45 -10.50 -3.77
CA ASN A 89 1.94 -9.81 -2.59
C ASN A 89 3.09 -10.58 -1.96
N THR A 90 4.28 -9.98 -1.89
CA THR A 90 5.48 -10.58 -1.30
C THR A 90 5.76 -9.93 0.04
N VAL A 91 5.87 -10.73 1.10
CA VAL A 91 6.03 -10.25 2.48
C VAL A 91 7.48 -10.43 2.93
N PHE A 92 8.00 -9.44 3.67
CA PHE A 92 9.38 -9.44 4.15
C PHE A 92 9.46 -9.32 5.68
N GLU A 93 10.51 -9.91 6.24
CA GLU A 93 11.02 -9.61 7.58
C GLU A 93 12.00 -8.45 7.47
N ALA A 94 11.64 -7.30 8.03
CA ALA A 94 12.54 -6.15 8.14
C ALA A 94 13.18 -6.09 9.52
N ARG A 95 14.47 -5.77 9.57
CA ARG A 95 15.23 -5.49 10.78
C ARG A 95 15.89 -4.12 10.66
N ASP A 96 16.05 -3.43 11.79
CA ASP A 96 16.65 -2.10 11.79
C ASP A 96 18.05 -2.14 11.16
N ARG A 97 18.32 -1.22 10.22
CA ARG A 97 19.59 -1.08 9.47
C ARG A 97 20.00 -2.25 8.58
N TYR A 98 19.15 -3.25 8.37
CA TYR A 98 19.42 -4.36 7.45
C TYR A 98 18.44 -4.39 6.28
N LEU A 99 18.86 -5.01 5.18
CA LEU A 99 17.97 -5.31 4.06
C LEU A 99 16.83 -6.24 4.51
N PRO A 100 15.59 -5.98 4.06
CA PRO A 100 14.46 -6.84 4.38
C PRO A 100 14.63 -8.20 3.70
N ARG A 101 14.37 -9.27 4.44
CA ARG A 101 14.46 -10.66 3.95
C ARG A 101 13.09 -11.15 3.52
N GLU A 102 12.98 -11.63 2.29
CA GLU A 102 11.74 -12.22 1.78
C GLU A 102 11.33 -13.43 2.64
N LEU A 103 10.05 -13.49 3.01
CA LEU A 103 9.48 -14.57 3.80
C LEU A 103 8.65 -15.52 2.94
N PHE A 104 7.65 -14.96 2.25
CA PHE A 104 6.72 -15.72 1.42
C PHE A 104 5.98 -14.79 0.45
N GLU A 105 5.34 -15.40 -0.54
CA GLU A 105 4.47 -14.75 -1.50
C GLU A 105 3.04 -15.30 -1.37
N GLU A 106 2.04 -14.43 -1.55
CA GLU A 106 0.63 -14.78 -1.59
C GLU A 106 -0.02 -14.20 -2.84
N LEU A 107 -0.98 -14.94 -3.41
CA LEU A 107 -1.86 -14.45 -4.47
C LEU A 107 -3.22 -14.07 -3.87
N HIS A 108 -3.71 -12.89 -4.24
CA HIS A 108 -5.00 -12.38 -3.82
C HIS A 108 -5.84 -12.06 -5.05
N GLU A 109 -6.86 -12.88 -5.27
CA GLU A 109 -7.82 -12.72 -6.37
C GLU A 109 -8.88 -11.65 -6.05
N GLU A 110 -9.64 -11.25 -7.06
CA GLU A 110 -10.79 -10.36 -6.94
C GLU A 110 -11.72 -10.72 -5.76
N GLY A 111 -12.16 -9.69 -5.03
CA GLY A 111 -12.99 -9.80 -3.84
C GLY A 111 -12.24 -10.20 -2.56
N ARG A 112 -10.95 -10.56 -2.65
CA ARG A 112 -10.15 -10.87 -1.45
C ARG A 112 -9.76 -9.61 -0.69
N LEU A 113 -9.75 -9.77 0.63
CA LEU A 113 -9.25 -8.81 1.61
C LEU A 113 -8.02 -9.40 2.30
N PHE A 114 -6.92 -8.66 2.32
CA PHE A 114 -5.71 -9.03 3.05
C PHE A 114 -5.18 -7.86 3.88
N PHE A 115 -4.48 -8.17 4.96
CA PHE A 115 -4.13 -7.21 6.01
C PHE A 115 -2.66 -6.79 5.88
N ALA A 116 -2.41 -5.49 5.89
CA ALA A 116 -1.10 -4.88 6.02
C ALA A 116 -0.85 -4.50 7.49
N PRO A 117 -0.04 -5.26 8.24
CA PRO A 117 0.24 -4.95 9.64
C PRO A 117 1.13 -3.71 9.76
N ARG A 118 1.04 -3.04 10.93
CA ARG A 118 1.93 -1.93 11.28
C ARG A 118 3.39 -2.37 11.16
N LYS A 119 4.20 -1.58 10.45
CA LYS A 119 5.62 -1.87 10.12
C LYS A 119 5.85 -3.14 9.29
N GLY A 120 4.80 -3.80 8.81
CA GLY A 120 4.93 -4.90 7.86
C GLY A 120 5.49 -4.38 6.55
N VAL A 121 6.52 -5.06 6.03
CA VAL A 121 7.12 -4.73 4.74
C VAL A 121 6.61 -5.69 3.68
N HIS A 122 6.15 -5.13 2.57
CA HIS A 122 5.73 -5.91 1.42
C HIS A 122 6.03 -5.19 0.11
N LYS A 123 6.00 -5.95 -0.99
CA LYS A 123 5.88 -5.42 -2.35
C LYS A 123 4.74 -6.12 -3.06
N MET A 124 4.16 -5.44 -4.03
CA MET A 124 3.00 -5.90 -4.76
C MET A 124 3.19 -5.66 -6.25
N LYS A 125 2.55 -6.53 -7.05
CA LYS A 125 2.40 -6.35 -8.50
C LYS A 125 1.12 -7.03 -8.99
N ALA A 126 0.70 -6.67 -10.20
CA ALA A 126 -0.28 -7.43 -10.95
C ALA A 126 0.29 -8.80 -11.36
N GLU A 127 -0.50 -9.86 -11.20
CA GLU A 127 -0.17 -11.22 -11.64
C GLU A 127 -0.99 -11.59 -12.89
N GLY A 128 -0.39 -12.37 -13.80
CA GLY A 128 -1.09 -12.84 -15.00
C GLY A 128 -1.27 -11.81 -16.12
N GLY A 129 -0.63 -10.64 -16.04
CA GLY A 129 -0.62 -9.62 -17.10
C GLY A 129 -1.94 -8.88 -17.31
N GLY A 130 -2.93 -9.08 -16.43
CA GLY A 130 -4.21 -8.37 -16.42
C GLY A 130 -4.18 -7.07 -15.64
N GLU A 131 -5.23 -6.27 -15.79
CA GLU A 131 -5.47 -5.07 -14.99
C GLU A 131 -5.67 -5.44 -13.52
N LEU A 132 -5.00 -4.73 -12.61
CA LEU A 132 -5.18 -4.89 -11.17
C LEU A 132 -5.64 -3.55 -10.58
N VAL A 133 -6.78 -3.58 -9.88
CA VAL A 133 -7.30 -2.43 -9.13
C VAL A 133 -7.50 -2.83 -7.69
N THR A 134 -6.97 -2.04 -6.77
CA THR A 134 -7.05 -2.31 -5.33
C THR A 134 -7.55 -1.09 -4.56
N LEU A 135 -8.33 -1.36 -3.52
CA LEU A 135 -8.81 -0.37 -2.56
C LEU A 135 -8.09 -0.58 -1.23
N HIS A 136 -7.53 0.49 -0.67
CA HIS A 136 -6.74 0.45 0.55
C HIS A 136 -7.34 1.35 1.60
N LEU A 137 -7.54 0.82 2.81
CA LEU A 137 -7.98 1.58 3.97
C LEU A 137 -6.94 1.46 5.08
N TYR A 138 -6.32 2.58 5.45
CA TYR A 138 -5.27 2.64 6.47
C TYR A 138 -5.67 3.49 7.68
N ALA A 139 -5.17 3.11 8.86
CA ALA A 139 -5.29 3.86 10.10
C ALA A 139 -3.98 3.81 10.92
N PRO A 140 -3.52 4.95 11.48
CA PRO A 140 -3.86 6.32 11.05
C PRO A 140 -3.57 6.53 9.55
N PRO A 141 -3.89 7.70 8.95
CA PRO A 141 -3.39 8.04 7.62
C PRO A 141 -1.88 7.84 7.49
N ILE A 142 -1.42 7.40 6.31
CA ILE A 142 -0.01 7.03 6.12
C ILE A 142 0.84 8.28 6.19
N THR A 143 1.85 8.23 7.06
CA THR A 143 2.91 9.21 7.12
C THR A 143 4.24 8.50 7.32
N GLY A 144 5.30 9.03 6.69
CA GLY A 144 6.65 8.49 6.86
C GLY A 144 6.81 7.04 6.41
N MET A 145 6.11 6.66 5.33
CA MET A 145 6.32 5.38 4.64
C MET A 145 7.81 5.20 4.32
N LYS A 146 8.35 4.02 4.58
CA LYS A 146 9.72 3.66 4.23
C LYS A 146 9.73 2.75 3.01
N VAL A 147 10.39 3.18 1.95
CA VAL A 147 10.63 2.42 0.72
C VAL A 147 12.05 1.89 0.72
N TYR A 148 12.25 0.65 0.26
CA TYR A 148 13.53 -0.03 0.24
C TYR A 148 14.03 -0.23 -1.19
N ASP A 149 15.30 0.09 -1.43
CA ASP A 149 16.05 -0.28 -2.61
C ASP A 149 17.03 -1.40 -2.21
N LEU A 150 16.71 -2.62 -2.64
CA LEU A 150 17.48 -3.81 -2.30
C LEU A 150 18.83 -3.84 -2.99
N GLU A 151 18.94 -3.27 -4.19
CA GLU A 151 20.17 -3.24 -4.97
C GLU A 151 21.13 -2.16 -4.43
N ALA A 152 20.60 -0.97 -4.18
CA ALA A 152 21.38 0.13 -3.61
C ALA A 152 21.71 -0.05 -2.12
N CYS A 153 21.18 -1.10 -1.49
CA CYS A 153 21.31 -1.34 -0.05
C CYS A 153 20.86 -0.10 0.75
N ALA A 154 19.69 0.45 0.41
CA ALA A 154 19.21 1.70 0.95
C ALA A 154 17.72 1.64 1.28
N ALA A 155 17.29 2.52 2.16
CA ALA A 155 15.88 2.83 2.36
C ALA A 155 15.68 4.34 2.39
N CYS A 156 14.50 4.78 2.00
CA CYS A 156 14.08 6.16 2.05
C CYS A 156 12.76 6.27 2.80
N VAL A 157 12.72 7.10 3.85
CA VAL A 157 11.45 7.62 4.34
C VAL A 157 10.98 8.66 3.33
N VAL A 158 9.80 8.43 2.76
CA VAL A 158 9.25 9.25 1.69
C VAL A 158 8.18 10.21 2.21
N SER A 159 7.91 11.28 1.46
CA SER A 159 6.79 12.19 1.71
C SER A 159 5.44 11.52 1.42
N ASP A 160 4.37 12.03 2.01
CA ASP A 160 3.03 11.41 1.94
C ASP A 160 2.43 11.37 0.52
N ASP A 161 2.90 12.25 -0.38
CA ASP A 161 2.52 12.30 -1.80
C ASP A 161 3.36 11.36 -2.69
N CYS A 162 4.34 10.66 -2.12
CA CYS A 162 5.11 9.64 -2.83
C CYS A 162 4.42 8.27 -2.76
N GLY A 163 4.54 7.47 -3.82
CA GLY A 163 4.11 6.07 -3.80
C GLY A 163 5.23 5.13 -3.37
N ALA A 164 4.95 3.83 -3.45
CA ALA A 164 5.89 2.77 -3.07
C ALA A 164 6.95 2.52 -4.16
N TRP A 165 7.76 3.51 -4.45
CA TRP A 165 8.89 3.42 -5.38
C TRP A 165 10.00 4.36 -4.92
N TRP A 166 11.21 4.15 -5.42
CA TRP A 166 12.31 5.05 -5.07
C TRP A 166 12.02 6.46 -5.60
N PRO A 167 12.03 7.50 -4.75
CA PRO A 167 11.66 8.86 -5.15
C PRO A 167 12.70 9.46 -6.11
N GLU A 168 12.23 9.98 -7.25
CA GLU A 168 13.05 10.70 -8.22
C GLU A 168 13.32 12.14 -7.75
N GLU A 169 12.32 12.78 -7.16
CA GLU A 169 12.42 14.16 -6.68
C GLU A 169 13.02 14.24 -5.27
N GLN A 170 13.95 15.17 -5.05
CA GLN A 170 14.59 15.35 -3.75
C GLN A 170 13.60 15.73 -2.65
N ARG A 171 12.53 16.49 -2.96
CA ARG A 171 11.51 16.87 -1.97
C ARG A 171 10.76 15.67 -1.39
N GLN A 172 10.71 14.56 -2.13
CA GLN A 172 10.06 13.33 -1.69
C GLN A 172 10.96 12.48 -0.81
N ARG A 173 12.25 12.83 -0.68
CA ARG A 173 13.23 12.13 0.14
C ARG A 173 13.33 12.78 1.51
N VAL A 174 12.49 12.35 2.44
CA VAL A 174 12.49 12.90 3.80
C VAL A 174 13.74 12.44 4.56
N LYS A 175 14.11 11.17 4.44
CA LYS A 175 15.32 10.63 5.08
C LYS A 175 15.83 9.39 4.36
N GLU A 176 17.06 9.45 3.85
CA GLU A 176 17.76 8.28 3.33
C GLU A 176 18.51 7.54 4.46
N ILE A 177 18.56 6.22 4.35
CA ILE A 177 19.14 5.29 5.32
C ILE A 177 19.95 4.26 4.54
N ARG A 178 21.22 4.09 4.89
CA ARG A 178 22.04 3.01 4.35
C ARG A 178 21.79 1.73 5.13
N LEU A 179 21.65 0.62 4.41
CA LEU A 179 21.37 -0.70 4.95
C LEU A 179 22.58 -1.63 4.75
N ALA A 180 22.68 -2.61 5.63
CA ALA A 180 23.65 -3.70 5.52
C ALA A 180 22.94 -5.00 5.11
N TYR A 181 23.71 -5.96 4.61
CA TYR A 181 23.23 -7.34 4.47
C TYR A 181 23.07 -7.96 5.87
N SER A 182 21.99 -8.72 6.06
CA SER A 182 21.83 -9.56 7.25
C SER A 182 22.95 -10.61 7.28
N GLU A 183 23.76 -10.65 8.34
CA GLU A 183 24.87 -11.62 8.50
C GLU A 183 24.41 -13.07 8.68
N ASN A 184 23.10 -13.33 8.81
CA ASN A 184 22.54 -14.68 8.84
C ASN A 184 21.57 -14.87 7.68
N SER A 185 22.08 -15.39 6.58
CA SER A 185 21.34 -15.98 5.45
C SER A 185 21.34 -17.50 5.56
#